data_AF-D7E0J6-F1
#
_entry.id   AF-D7E0J6-F1
#
_cell.length_a   1.000
_cell.length_b   1.000
_cell.length_c   1.000
_cell.angle_alpha   90.00
_cell.angle_beta   90.00
_cell.angle_gamma   90.00
#
_symmetry.space_group_name_H-M   'P 1'
#
loop_
_entity.id
_entity.type
_entity.pdbx_description
1 polymer ?
#
loop_
_entity_poly.entity_id
_entity_poly.type
_entity_poly.pdbx_seq_one_letter_code
_entity_poly.pdbx_strand_id
1 'polypeptide(L)'
;MSISIVPSIYDLSREIYPWLENNKLWAAFENPLIIGNPNSAYSQKWLFPPMPEAENELKKVADIMSSQALIGKDATKQAVISKAENW
;
A
#
# COMPACT_ATOMS: atom_id res chain seq x y z
N MET A 1 14.57 18.66 0.43
CA MET A 1 15.26 17.86 -0.61
C MET A 1 14.57 16.51 -0.64
N SER A 2 14.09 16.05 -1.79
CA SER A 2 13.44 14.73 -1.93
C SER A 2 14.37 13.82 -2.73
N ILE A 3 14.61 12.60 -2.24
CA ILE A 3 15.40 11.57 -2.91
C ILE A 3 14.50 10.35 -3.06
N SER A 4 14.43 9.79 -4.27
CA SER A 4 13.67 8.57 -4.57
C SER A 4 14.61 7.52 -5.16
N ILE A 5 14.38 6.26 -4.80
CA ILE A 5 15.16 5.12 -5.27
C ILE A 5 14.32 4.38 -6.31
N VAL A 6 14.96 4.01 -7.41
CA VAL A 6 14.38 3.14 -8.44
C VAL A 6 15.26 1.90 -8.61
N PRO A 7 14.67 0.72 -8.92
CA PRO A 7 15.45 -0.50 -9.11
C PRO A 7 16.38 -0.41 -10.32
N SER A 8 15.94 0.24 -11.40
CA SER A 8 16.73 0.46 -12.61
C SER A 8 16.38 1.76 -13.35
N ILE A 9 17.29 2.21 -14.23
CA ILE A 9 17.03 3.32 -15.16
C ILE A 9 15.92 2.98 -16.16
N TYR A 10 15.77 1.70 -16.51
CA TYR A 10 14.73 1.24 -17.43
C TYR A 10 13.32 1.48 -16.86
N ASP A 11 13.12 1.22 -15.57
CA ASP A 11 11.83 1.41 -14.87
C ASP A 11 11.38 2.88 -14.88
N LEU A 12 12.33 3.83 -14.79
CA LEU A 12 12.02 5.26 -14.91
C LEU A 12 11.34 5.58 -16.24
N SER A 13 11.89 5.05 -17.33
CA SER A 13 11.41 5.34 -18.69
C SER A 13 10.08 4.70 -19.05
N ARG A 14 9.80 3.51 -18.50
CA ARG A 14 8.61 2.72 -18.88
C ARG A 14 7.44 2.87 -17.93
N GLU A 15 7.69 3.07 -16.65
CA GLU A 15 6.62 3.08 -15.64
C GLU A 15 6.40 4.48 -15.09
N ILE A 16 7.47 5.18 -14.72
CA ILE A 16 7.36 6.44 -13.97
C ILE A 16 7.03 7.62 -14.88
N TYR A 17 7.77 7.83 -15.98
CA TYR A 17 7.50 8.97 -16.88
C TYR A 17 6.09 8.94 -17.48
N PRO A 18 5.58 7.80 -17.99
CA PRO A 18 4.21 7.76 -18.49
C PRO A 18 3.16 8.05 -17.42
N TRP A 19 3.42 7.71 -16.15
CA TRP A 19 2.49 7.98 -15.07
C TRP A 19 2.42 9.48 -14.72
N LEU A 20 3.57 10.16 -14.76
CA LEU A 20 3.67 11.62 -14.58
C LEU A 20 3.03 12.39 -15.75
N GLU A 21 3.30 11.97 -16.98
CA GLU A 21 2.82 12.65 -18.19
C GLU A 21 1.30 12.52 -18.38
N ASN A 22 0.70 11.40 -17.98
CA ASN A 22 -0.73 11.14 -18.18
C ASN A 22 -1.63 11.67 -17.06
N ASN A 23 -1.12 12.40 -16.05
CA ASN A 23 -1.89 12.90 -14.90
C ASN A 23 -2.76 11.83 -14.19
N LYS A 24 -2.41 10.54 -14.34
CA LYS A 24 -3.13 9.42 -13.71
C LYS A 24 -2.94 9.35 -12.20
N LEU A 25 -2.05 10.19 -11.67
CA LEU A 25 -1.81 10.40 -10.25
C LEU A 25 -3.10 10.60 -9.47
N TRP A 26 -4.00 11.47 -9.95
CA TRP A 26 -5.22 11.80 -9.19
C TRP A 26 -6.25 10.66 -9.17
N ALA A 27 -6.41 9.94 -10.28
CA ALA A 27 -7.31 8.80 -10.35
C ALA A 27 -6.89 7.67 -9.37
N ALA A 28 -5.58 7.49 -9.16
CA ALA A 28 -5.08 6.48 -8.24
C ALA A 28 -5.42 6.74 -6.76
N PHE A 29 -5.80 7.97 -6.40
CA PHE A 29 -6.19 8.33 -5.04
C PHE A 29 -7.71 8.28 -4.79
N GLU A 30 -8.54 7.96 -5.79
CA GLU A 30 -9.99 7.88 -5.60
C GLU A 30 -10.42 6.66 -4.77
N ASN A 31 -9.72 5.53 -4.89
CA ASN A 31 -10.02 4.33 -4.11
C ASN A 31 -8.74 3.62 -3.63
N PRO A 32 -7.93 4.24 -2.76
CA PRO A 32 -6.60 3.72 -2.43
C PRO A 32 -6.63 2.33 -1.77
N LEU A 33 -5.64 1.52 -2.11
CA LEU A 33 -5.37 0.27 -1.39
C LEU A 33 -4.66 0.57 -0.06
N ILE A 34 -5.40 0.46 1.04
CA ILE A 34 -4.89 0.69 2.40
C ILE A 34 -4.73 -0.66 3.09
N ILE A 35 -3.49 -1.02 3.45
CA ILE A 35 -3.14 -2.30 4.09
C ILE A 35 -2.26 -2.02 5.29
N GLY A 36 -2.50 -2.70 6.41
CA GLY A 36 -1.66 -2.50 7.58
C GLY A 36 -1.83 -3.53 8.68
N ASN A 37 -0.78 -3.63 9.49
CA ASN A 37 -0.60 -4.66 10.50
C ASN A 37 -1.03 -6.07 10.02
N PRO A 38 -0.63 -6.55 8.83
CA PRO A 38 -1.08 -7.84 8.34
C PRO A 38 -0.63 -8.96 9.29
N ASN A 39 -1.51 -9.92 9.53
CA ASN A 39 -1.18 -11.08 10.36
C ASN A 39 -0.15 -11.95 9.63
N SER A 40 1.13 -11.72 9.91
CA SER A 40 2.22 -12.50 9.32
C SER A 40 2.46 -13.78 10.11
N ALA A 41 2.77 -14.86 9.40
CA ALA A 41 3.22 -16.09 10.04
C ALA A 41 4.55 -15.83 10.75
N TYR A 42 4.71 -16.38 11.95
CA TYR A 42 5.94 -16.25 12.72
C TYR A 42 7.14 -16.72 11.89
N SER A 43 8.12 -15.86 11.71
CA SER A 43 9.35 -16.15 10.96
C SER A 43 10.55 -16.04 11.88
N GLN A 44 11.41 -17.05 11.91
CA GLN A 44 12.66 -17.01 12.67
C GLN A 44 13.65 -15.96 12.13
N LYS A 45 13.46 -15.50 10.88
CA LYS A 45 14.35 -14.50 10.24
C LYS A 45 13.89 -13.07 10.44
N TRP A 46 12.60 -12.86 10.72
CA TRP A 46 12.00 -11.53 10.79
C TRP A 46 11.13 -11.43 12.03
N LEU A 47 11.63 -10.71 13.04
CA LEU A 47 10.88 -10.40 14.25
C LEU A 47 10.27 -9.01 14.08
N PHE A 48 8.96 -8.94 13.89
CA PHE A 48 8.23 -7.68 13.90
C PHE A 48 7.68 -7.45 15.31
N PRO A 49 8.01 -6.32 15.96
CA PRO A 49 7.41 -5.98 17.24
C PRO A 49 5.89 -5.79 17.06
N PRO A 50 5.09 -6.08 18.10
CA PRO A 50 3.66 -5.78 18.06
C PRO A 50 3.45 -4.27 17.84
N MET A 51 2.59 -3.92 16.89
CA MET A 51 2.24 -2.53 16.56
C MET A 51 0.77 -2.26 16.92
N PRO A 52 0.43 -2.17 18.23
CA PRO A 52 -0.96 -2.10 18.67
C PRO A 52 -1.71 -0.86 18.16
N GLU A 53 -1.02 0.28 18.01
CA GLU A 53 -1.64 1.52 17.53
C GLU A 53 -1.73 1.61 16.00
N ALA A 54 -1.03 0.74 15.27
CA ALA A 54 -1.02 0.79 13.80
C ALA A 54 -2.42 0.52 13.22
N GLU A 55 -3.24 -0.31 13.89
CA GLU A 55 -4.61 -0.56 13.45
C GLU A 55 -5.50 0.68 13.63
N ASN A 56 -5.30 1.45 14.70
CA ASN A 56 -6.05 2.67 14.97
C ASN A 56 -5.69 3.77 13.97
N GLU A 57 -4.39 3.92 13.67
CA GLU A 57 -3.92 4.84 12.63
C GLU A 57 -4.48 4.47 11.27
N LEU A 58 -4.49 3.17 10.92
CA LEU A 58 -5.01 2.73 9.64
C LEU A 58 -6.49 3.03 9.45
N LYS A 59 -7.30 2.82 10.49
CA LYS A 59 -8.73 3.16 10.44
C LYS A 59 -8.94 4.65 10.17
N LYS A 60 -8.18 5.51 10.84
CA LYS A 60 -8.24 6.97 10.59
C LYS A 60 -7.83 7.32 9.16
N VAL A 61 -6.79 6.70 8.62
CA VAL A 61 -6.38 6.93 7.23
C VAL A 61 -7.45 6.44 6.25
N ALA A 62 -8.04 5.28 6.49
CA ALA A 62 -9.18 4.76 5.73
C ALA A 62 -10.37 5.71 5.73
N ASP A 63 -10.73 6.25 6.90
CA ASP A 63 -11.83 7.21 7.04
C ASP A 63 -11.56 8.50 6.26
N ILE A 64 -10.34 9.06 6.38
CA ILE A 64 -9.94 10.28 5.65
C ILE A 64 -10.00 10.05 4.14
N MET A 65 -9.58 8.88 3.68
CA MET A 65 -9.52 8.53 2.26
C MET A 65 -10.81 7.92 1.73
N SER A 66 -11.87 7.80 2.56
CA SER A 66 -13.14 7.15 2.21
C SER A 66 -12.97 5.77 1.56
N SER A 67 -11.98 4.97 2.01
CA SER A 67 -11.69 3.65 1.46
C SER A 67 -11.56 2.59 2.55
N GLN A 68 -11.85 1.35 2.21
CA GLN A 68 -11.78 0.22 3.14
C GLN A 68 -10.32 -0.19 3.41
N ALA A 69 -9.90 -0.17 4.68
CA ALA A 69 -8.63 -0.75 5.09
C ALA A 69 -8.70 -2.28 5.21
N LEU A 70 -7.61 -2.95 4.80
CA LEU A 70 -7.34 -4.36 5.11
C LEU A 70 -6.39 -4.41 6.31
N ILE A 71 -6.87 -4.91 7.45
CA ILE A 71 -6.15 -4.85 8.73
C ILE A 71 -5.97 -6.25 9.30
N GLY A 72 -4.81 -6.54 9.90
CA GLY A 72 -4.69 -7.74 10.73
C GLY A 72 -4.94 -9.03 9.94
N LYS A 73 -5.93 -9.79 10.39
CA LYS A 73 -6.33 -11.07 9.78
C LYS A 73 -7.06 -10.88 8.44
N ASP A 74 -7.64 -9.70 8.20
CA ASP A 74 -8.39 -9.41 6.97
C ASP A 74 -7.45 -9.06 5.81
N ALA A 75 -6.21 -8.64 6.12
CA ALA A 75 -5.14 -8.41 5.15
C ALA A 75 -4.51 -9.71 4.63
N THR A 76 -5.37 -10.63 4.17
CA THR A 76 -4.92 -11.88 3.53
C THR A 76 -4.33 -11.60 2.16
N LYS A 77 -3.44 -12.48 1.69
CA LYS A 77 -2.86 -12.39 0.34
C LYS A 77 -3.94 -12.28 -0.74
N GLN A 78 -5.02 -13.06 -0.63
CA GLN A 78 -6.12 -13.05 -1.59
C GLN A 78 -6.86 -11.71 -1.56
N ALA A 79 -7.24 -11.20 -0.38
CA ALA A 79 -7.94 -9.91 -0.26
C ALA A 79 -7.10 -8.74 -0.81
N VAL A 80 -5.79 -8.75 -0.53
CA VAL A 80 -4.85 -7.74 -1.03
C VAL A 80 -4.76 -7.78 -2.55
N ILE A 81 -4.56 -8.95 -3.15
CA ILE A 81 -4.46 -9.08 -4.61
C ILE A 81 -5.76 -8.68 -5.29
N SER A 82 -6.90 -9.20 -4.80
CA SER A 82 -8.21 -8.86 -5.38
C SER A 82 -8.52 -7.37 -5.32
N LYS A 83 -8.05 -6.65 -4.30
CA LYS A 83 -8.22 -5.19 -4.24
C LYS A 83 -7.21 -4.45 -5.11
N ALA A 84 -5.98 -4.93 -5.23
CA ALA A 84 -4.94 -4.35 -6.09
C ALA A 84 -5.26 -4.49 -7.59
N GLU A 85 -5.91 -5.57 -8.01
CA GLU A 85 -6.30 -5.80 -9.41
C GLU A 85 -7.52 -4.96 -9.84
N ASN A 86 -8.31 -4.48 -8.88
CA ASN A 86 -9.48 -3.63 -9.11
C ASN A 86 -9.19 -2.14 -8.80
N TRP A 87 -7.93 -1.74 -8.90
CA TRP A 87 -7.45 -0.40 -8.57
C TRP A 87 -7.43 0.53 -9.79
#